data_AF-A0A7S1UH58-F1
#
_entry.id   AF-A0A7S1UH58-F1
#
_cell.length_a   1.000
_cell.length_b   1.000
_cell.length_c   1.000
_cell.angle_alpha   90.00
_cell.angle_beta   90.00
_cell.angle_gamma   90.00
#
_symmetry.space_group_name_H-M   'P 1'
#
loop_
_entity.id
_entity.type
_entity.pdbx_description
1 polymer ?
#
loop_
_entity_poly.entity_id
_entity_poly.type
_entity_poly.pdbx_seq_one_letter_code
_entity_poly.pdbx_strand_id
1 'polypeptide(L)'
;GGGGAAAAAGGVKPRPIDTALPQRRRRGRRQLNEPARPILGKLLMDFFYFFGEEFDPAVEGFSVHAGGFRFLCNGDPPHPQVNDPVVIEDPLNMFNNIGNKSFRIRSVCDAFAGAETNLKRIIARYDVAAGAEVLPSIFMPAAAAAAAAAAAPNPSPQALAPGGA
;
A
#
# COMPACT_ATOMS: atom_id res chain seq x y z
N GLY A 1 31.70 -61.12 -49.20
CA GLY A 1 31.62 -60.36 -47.93
C GLY A 1 30.53 -59.35 -48.11
N GLY A 2 29.47 -59.31 -47.29
CA GLY A 2 29.51 -59.08 -45.84
C GLY A 2 29.74 -57.58 -45.62
N GLY A 3 28.89 -56.79 -45.00
CA GLY A 3 27.58 -56.96 -44.36
C GLY A 3 26.97 -55.55 -44.23
N GLY A 4 25.64 -55.44 -44.15
CA GLY A 4 24.94 -54.16 -44.10
C GLY A 4 24.85 -53.54 -42.69
N ALA A 5 24.39 -52.28 -42.64
CA ALA A 5 23.62 -51.76 -41.52
C ALA A 5 22.79 -50.55 -41.98
N ALA A 6 21.48 -50.71 -41.84
CA ALA A 6 20.44 -49.76 -42.19
C ALA A 6 20.22 -48.72 -41.07
N ALA A 7 19.50 -47.67 -41.45
CA ALA A 7 19.10 -46.50 -40.67
C ALA A 7 18.34 -46.82 -39.37
N ALA A 8 18.41 -45.90 -38.40
CA ALA A 8 17.35 -45.73 -37.40
C ALA A 8 17.26 -44.28 -36.93
N ALA A 9 16.08 -43.70 -37.15
CA ALA A 9 15.66 -42.38 -36.73
C ALA A 9 15.58 -42.26 -35.20
N GLY A 10 16.16 -41.18 -34.64
CA GLY A 10 16.06 -40.84 -33.23
C GLY A 10 14.72 -40.16 -32.91
N GLY A 11 13.75 -40.92 -32.44
CA GLY A 11 12.51 -40.40 -31.87
C GLY A 11 12.74 -39.88 -30.45
N VAL A 12 12.59 -38.57 -30.24
CA VAL A 12 12.60 -37.94 -28.91
C VAL A 12 11.25 -38.18 -28.24
N LYS A 13 11.22 -38.97 -27.16
CA LYS A 13 10.02 -39.18 -26.33
C LYS A 13 9.82 -37.96 -25.41
N PRO A 14 8.64 -37.30 -25.39
CA PRO A 14 8.39 -36.20 -24.46
C PRO A 14 8.28 -36.73 -23.02
N ARG A 15 8.90 -36.02 -22.06
CA ARG A 15 8.81 -36.32 -20.63
C ARG A 15 7.47 -35.83 -20.07
N PRO A 16 6.79 -36.59 -19.20
CA PRO A 16 5.56 -36.14 -18.55
C PRO A 16 5.84 -34.99 -17.58
N ILE A 17 4.94 -33.99 -17.58
CA ILE A 17 4.96 -32.85 -16.66
C ILE A 17 4.42 -33.35 -15.32
N ASP A 18 5.30 -33.47 -14.31
CA ASP A 18 4.89 -33.73 -12.94
C ASP A 18 4.04 -32.56 -12.43
N THR A 19 2.73 -32.77 -12.40
CA THR A 19 1.70 -31.80 -12.00
C THR A 19 1.52 -31.79 -10.49
N ALA A 20 2.61 -31.70 -9.73
CA ALA A 20 2.57 -31.66 -8.27
C ALA A 20 3.02 -30.28 -7.77
N LEU A 21 2.10 -29.32 -7.79
CA LEU A 21 2.23 -28.07 -7.05
C LEU A 21 2.45 -28.40 -5.57
N PRO A 22 3.50 -27.88 -4.90
CA PRO A 22 3.65 -28.07 -3.47
C PRO A 22 2.49 -27.36 -2.76
N GLN A 23 1.59 -28.18 -2.22
CA GLN A 23 0.53 -27.76 -1.30
C GLN A 23 1.20 -27.01 -0.14
N ARG A 24 1.17 -25.67 -0.20
CA ARG A 24 1.53 -24.80 0.92
C ARG A 24 0.67 -25.22 2.09
N ARG A 25 1.26 -25.98 3.02
CA ARG A 25 0.64 -26.34 4.29
C ARG A 25 0.18 -25.04 4.95
N ARG A 26 -1.13 -24.79 4.90
CA ARG A 26 -1.80 -23.76 5.69
C ARG A 26 -1.58 -24.13 7.16
N ARG A 27 -0.49 -23.64 7.77
CA ARG A 27 -0.37 -23.61 9.22
C ARG A 27 -1.39 -22.59 9.71
N GLY A 28 -2.58 -23.09 10.07
CA GLY A 28 -3.51 -22.36 10.90
C GLY A 28 -2.89 -22.13 12.27
N ARG A 29 -2.33 -20.94 12.50
CA ARG A 29 -2.29 -20.22 13.78
C ARG A 29 -1.46 -18.95 13.65
N ARG A 30 -2.05 -17.85 14.15
CA ARG A 30 -1.55 -16.46 14.30
C ARG A 30 -2.05 -15.47 13.24
N GLN A 31 -3.29 -14.99 13.40
CA GLN A 31 -3.70 -13.64 12.98
C GLN A 31 -4.80 -13.09 13.91
N LEU A 32 -4.59 -13.13 15.23
CA LEU A 32 -5.52 -12.48 16.17
C LEU A 32 -5.09 -11.04 16.54
N ASN A 33 -4.03 -10.52 15.93
CA ASN A 33 -3.49 -9.16 16.18
C ASN A 33 -2.82 -8.54 14.93
N GLU A 34 -3.11 -9.03 13.73
CA GLU A 34 -2.67 -8.32 12.52
C GLU A 34 -3.52 -7.06 12.39
N PRO A 35 -2.93 -5.86 12.25
CA PRO A 35 -3.71 -4.67 11.98
C PRO A 35 -4.57 -4.91 10.74
N ALA A 36 -5.82 -4.47 10.79
CA ALA A 36 -6.75 -4.62 9.67
C ALA A 36 -6.07 -4.09 8.39
N ARG A 37 -6.11 -4.89 7.32
CA ARG A 37 -5.52 -4.47 6.05
C ARG A 37 -6.20 -3.17 5.61
N PRO A 38 -5.42 -2.16 5.19
CA PRO A 38 -6.00 -0.89 4.80
C PRO A 38 -6.90 -1.07 3.58
N ILE A 39 -8.04 -0.38 3.59
CA ILE A 39 -9.01 -0.40 2.49
C ILE A 39 -8.43 0.41 1.34
N LEU A 40 -8.31 -0.20 0.15
CA LEU A 40 -7.69 0.43 -1.02
C LEU A 40 -8.36 1.76 -1.39
N GLY A 41 -9.69 1.83 -1.35
CA GLY A 41 -10.42 3.06 -1.65
C GLY A 41 -10.08 4.20 -0.69
N LYS A 42 -9.89 3.89 0.60
CA LYS A 42 -9.44 4.88 1.58
C LYS A 42 -8.00 5.31 1.30
N LEU A 43 -7.09 4.37 1.05
CA LEU A 43 -5.70 4.69 0.70
C LEU A 43 -5.59 5.58 -0.54
N LEU A 44 -6.41 5.32 -1.56
CA LEU A 44 -6.43 6.12 -2.77
C LEU A 44 -6.92 7.55 -2.50
N MET A 45 -7.95 7.71 -1.66
CA MET A 45 -8.43 9.03 -1.24
C MET A 45 -7.38 9.77 -0.42
N ASP A 46 -6.79 9.10 0.57
CA ASP A 46 -5.72 9.64 1.40
C ASP A 46 -4.52 10.05 0.51
N PHE A 47 -4.18 9.26 -0.51
CA PHE A 47 -3.11 9.56 -1.48
C PHE A 47 -3.40 10.85 -2.27
N PHE A 48 -4.59 10.98 -2.86
CA PHE A 48 -4.91 12.17 -3.64
C PHE A 48 -5.01 13.42 -2.77
N TYR A 49 -5.57 13.30 -1.57
CA TYR A 49 -5.62 14.41 -0.61
C TYR A 49 -4.21 14.83 -0.22
N PHE A 50 -3.37 13.87 0.18
CA PHE A 50 -2.02 14.14 0.62
C PHE A 50 -1.18 14.84 -0.46
N PHE A 51 -1.08 14.26 -1.67
CA PHE A 51 -0.26 14.85 -2.73
C PHE A 51 -0.91 16.03 -3.45
N GLY A 52 -2.22 16.23 -3.28
CA GLY A 52 -2.96 17.34 -3.88
C GLY A 52 -3.02 18.58 -3.00
N GLU A 53 -3.10 18.43 -1.67
CA GLU A 53 -3.40 19.53 -0.74
C GLU A 53 -2.38 19.67 0.40
N GLU A 54 -1.86 18.56 0.96
CA GLU A 54 -1.00 18.62 2.16
C GLU A 54 0.50 18.71 1.85
N PHE A 55 0.93 18.03 0.80
CA PHE A 55 2.33 17.94 0.42
C PHE A 55 2.77 19.19 -0.34
N ASP A 56 3.85 19.83 0.13
CA ASP A 56 4.50 20.93 -0.59
C ASP A 56 5.85 20.47 -1.19
N PRO A 57 5.92 20.24 -2.52
CA PRO A 57 7.15 19.79 -3.18
C PRO A 57 8.31 20.77 -3.11
N ALA A 58 8.07 22.04 -2.74
CA ALA A 58 9.11 23.06 -2.65
C ALA A 58 9.87 23.02 -1.31
N VAL A 59 9.26 22.47 -0.25
CA VAL A 59 9.86 22.47 1.10
C VAL A 59 10.01 21.06 1.66
N GLU A 60 9.42 20.05 1.02
CA GLU A 60 9.40 18.69 1.52
C GLU A 60 9.97 17.70 0.51
N GLY A 61 10.59 16.65 1.04
CA GLY A 61 11.15 15.56 0.26
C GLY A 61 10.81 14.20 0.86
N PHE A 62 11.02 13.17 0.05
CA PHE A 62 10.85 11.79 0.46
C PHE A 62 12.13 11.01 0.26
N SER A 63 12.43 10.16 1.23
CA SER A 63 13.32 9.04 1.04
C SER A 63 12.50 7.78 1.12
N VAL A 64 12.79 6.79 0.28
CA VAL A 64 12.23 5.43 0.41
C VAL A 64 13.21 4.48 1.11
N HIS A 65 14.35 5.00 1.56
CA HIS A 65 15.33 4.25 2.32
C HIS A 65 14.78 3.84 3.68
N ALA A 66 15.19 2.67 4.19
CA ALA A 66 14.84 2.17 5.52
C ALA A 66 13.32 2.16 5.86
N GLY A 67 12.45 1.94 4.87
CA GLY A 67 10.99 1.91 5.06
C GLY A 67 10.27 3.21 4.71
N GLY A 68 11.03 4.24 4.35
CA GLY A 68 10.57 5.48 3.78
C GLY A 68 10.14 6.52 4.81
N PHE A 69 10.58 7.77 4.60
CA PHE A 69 10.26 8.89 5.47
C PHE A 69 10.16 10.19 4.68
N ARG A 70 9.35 11.12 5.22
CA ARG A 70 9.21 12.50 4.77
C ARG A 70 10.21 13.37 5.54
N PHE A 71 10.82 14.34 4.88
CA PHE A 71 11.74 15.29 5.51
C PHE A 71 11.57 16.70 4.95
N LEU A 72 12.04 17.70 5.70
CA LEU A 72 12.05 19.09 5.27
C LEU A 72 13.34 19.38 4.50
N CYS A 73 13.21 19.93 3.30
CA CYS A 73 14.33 20.31 2.44
C CYS A 73 14.99 21.62 2.90
N ASN A 74 14.23 22.50 3.55
CA ASN A 74 14.67 23.83 4.01
C ASN A 74 15.05 23.88 5.51
N GLY A 75 15.36 22.73 6.12
CA GLY A 75 15.84 22.66 7.50
C GLY A 75 17.25 23.23 7.68
N ASP A 76 17.82 23.08 8.89
CA ASP A 76 19.19 23.49 9.23
C ASP A 76 20.06 22.27 9.60
N PRO A 77 21.09 21.91 8.81
CA PRO A 77 21.45 22.47 7.51
C PRO A 77 20.45 22.08 6.40
N PRO A 78 20.30 22.89 5.33
CA PRO A 78 19.36 22.61 4.26
C PRO A 78 19.80 21.39 3.44
N HIS A 79 18.81 20.72 2.85
CA HIS A 79 19.06 19.58 1.97
C HIS A 79 19.83 20.05 0.71
N PRO A 80 20.87 19.33 0.24
CA PRO A 80 21.68 19.76 -0.90
C PRO A 80 20.89 20.04 -2.19
N GLN A 81 19.74 19.40 -2.33
CA GLN A 81 18.85 19.46 -3.49
C GLN A 81 17.60 20.31 -3.26
N VAL A 82 17.61 21.21 -2.27
CA VAL A 82 16.46 22.08 -1.94
C VAL A 82 15.96 22.95 -3.11
N ASN A 83 16.80 23.23 -4.10
CA ASN A 83 16.44 24.02 -5.27
C ASN A 83 15.80 23.19 -6.41
N ASP A 84 15.75 21.87 -6.28
CA ASP A 84 15.13 21.01 -7.27
C ASP A 84 13.60 21.12 -7.21
N PRO A 85 12.87 20.80 -8.31
CA PRO A 85 11.41 20.92 -8.33
C PRO A 85 10.70 20.08 -7.27
N VAL A 86 11.24 18.89 -6.98
CA VAL A 86 10.80 17.97 -5.93
C VAL A 86 11.97 17.08 -5.55
N VAL A 87 12.13 16.78 -4.26
CA VAL A 87 13.21 15.93 -3.76
C VAL A 87 12.68 14.54 -3.43
N ILE A 88 13.14 13.56 -4.20
CA ILE A 88 12.89 12.15 -3.92
C ILE A 88 14.24 11.43 -4.02
N GLU A 89 14.72 10.91 -2.90
CA GLU A 89 15.99 10.19 -2.85
C GLU A 89 15.84 8.81 -3.52
N ASP A 90 16.82 8.45 -4.34
CA ASP A 90 16.95 7.09 -4.89
C ASP A 90 17.19 6.07 -3.75
N PRO A 91 16.43 4.96 -3.68
CA PRO A 91 16.60 3.94 -2.64
C PRO A 91 18.02 3.36 -2.55
N LEU A 92 18.76 3.35 -3.67
CA LEU A 92 20.12 2.81 -3.75
C LEU A 92 21.20 3.88 -3.54
N ASN A 93 20.87 5.16 -3.77
CA ASN A 93 21.82 6.27 -3.66
C ASN A 93 21.11 7.55 -3.21
N MET A 94 21.17 7.84 -1.90
CA MET A 94 20.54 9.03 -1.32
C MET A 94 20.99 10.37 -1.93
N PHE A 95 22.19 10.42 -2.54
CA PHE A 95 22.67 11.65 -3.21
C PHE A 95 22.05 11.86 -4.59
N ASN A 96 21.35 10.87 -5.13
CA ASN A 96 20.67 10.96 -6.41
C ASN A 96 19.19 11.32 -6.21
N ASN A 97 18.80 12.54 -6.60
CA ASN A 97 17.40 12.94 -6.63
C ASN A 97 16.73 12.51 -7.94
N ILE A 98 15.78 11.59 -7.86
CA ILE A 98 15.01 11.13 -9.02
C ILE A 98 13.93 12.14 -9.46
N GLY A 99 13.61 13.11 -8.61
CA GLY A 99 12.64 14.18 -8.85
C GLY A 99 13.21 15.42 -9.56
N ASN A 100 14.52 15.50 -9.78
CA ASN A 100 15.19 16.72 -10.24
C ASN A 100 14.73 17.24 -11.62
N LYS A 101 14.16 16.37 -12.47
CA LYS A 101 13.63 16.73 -13.81
C LYS A 101 12.12 16.97 -13.81
N SER A 102 11.44 16.86 -12.68
CA SER A 102 9.99 16.96 -12.56
C SER A 102 9.51 18.41 -12.45
N PHE A 103 9.90 19.28 -13.39
CA PHE A 103 9.60 20.73 -13.36
C PHE A 103 8.10 21.08 -13.32
N ARG A 104 7.23 20.14 -13.70
CA ARG A 104 5.76 20.31 -13.68
C ARG A 104 5.09 19.65 -12.47
N ILE A 105 5.83 19.38 -11.39
CA ILE A 105 5.27 18.71 -10.21
C ILE A 105 4.04 19.41 -9.64
N ARG A 106 4.01 20.76 -9.65
CA ARG A 106 2.82 21.52 -9.22
C ARG A 106 1.57 21.18 -10.03
N SER A 107 1.69 21.06 -11.36
CA SER A 107 0.57 20.63 -12.20
C SER A 107 0.10 19.20 -11.88
N VAL A 108 1.00 18.35 -11.36
CA VAL A 108 0.65 17.00 -10.93
C VAL A 108 -0.10 17.05 -9.60
N CYS A 109 0.34 17.88 -8.64
CA CYS A 109 -0.40 18.15 -7.40
C CYS A 109 -1.82 18.68 -7.71
N ASP A 110 -1.94 19.67 -8.59
CA ASP A 110 -3.24 20.22 -9.01
C ASP A 110 -4.15 19.13 -9.61
N ALA A 111 -3.58 18.22 -10.41
CA ALA A 111 -4.32 17.10 -10.98
C ALA A 111 -4.79 16.11 -9.90
N PHE A 112 -3.99 15.88 -8.85
CA PHE A 112 -4.39 15.04 -7.72
C PHE A 112 -5.51 15.67 -6.89
N ALA A 113 -5.43 16.97 -6.58
CA ALA A 113 -6.51 17.71 -5.93
C ALA A 113 -7.82 17.66 -6.74
N GLY A 114 -7.71 17.83 -8.06
CA GLY A 114 -8.84 17.68 -8.97
C GLY A 114 -9.43 16.26 -8.99
N ALA A 115 -8.58 15.23 -8.96
CA ALA A 115 -9.01 13.83 -8.89
C ALA A 115 -9.74 13.52 -7.57
N GLU A 116 -9.22 14.02 -6.45
CA GLU A 116 -9.83 13.89 -5.12
C GLU A 116 -11.24 14.48 -5.09
N THR A 117 -11.37 15.72 -5.57
CA THR A 117 -12.65 16.43 -5.67
C THR A 117 -13.64 15.68 -6.55
N ASN A 118 -13.19 15.14 -7.68
CA ASN A 118 -14.04 14.39 -8.59
C ASN A 118 -14.53 13.08 -7.95
N LEU A 119 -13.64 12.33 -7.30
CA LEU A 119 -14.02 11.07 -6.64
C LEU A 119 -14.98 11.33 -5.47
N LYS A 120 -14.76 12.35 -4.64
CA LYS A 120 -15.71 12.74 -3.58
C LYS A 120 -17.10 13.04 -4.15
N ARG A 121 -17.15 13.79 -5.25
CA ARG A 121 -18.41 14.11 -5.93
C ARG A 121 -19.11 12.87 -6.46
N ILE A 122 -18.37 11.94 -7.07
CA ILE A 122 -18.92 10.69 -7.59
C ILE A 122 -19.49 9.86 -6.45
N ILE A 123 -18.75 9.66 -5.37
CA ILE A 123 -19.19 8.89 -4.20
C ILE A 123 -20.47 9.50 -3.61
N ALA A 124 -20.48 10.82 -3.38
CA ALA A 124 -21.66 11.50 -2.85
C ALA A 124 -22.90 11.35 -3.75
N ARG A 125 -22.73 11.30 -5.08
CA ARG A 125 -23.84 11.06 -6.02
C ARG A 125 -24.36 9.63 -5.95
N TYR A 126 -23.48 8.65 -5.80
CA TYR A 126 -23.87 7.25 -5.62
C TYR A 126 -24.61 7.03 -4.29
N ASP A 127 -24.19 7.69 -3.22
CA ASP A 127 -24.87 7.62 -1.91
C ASP A 127 -26.31 8.16 -1.98
N VAL A 128 -26.53 9.23 -2.75
CA VAL A 128 -27.87 9.81 -2.97
C VAL A 128 -28.74 8.92 -3.86
N ALA A 129 -28.17 8.30 -4.90
CA ALA A 129 -28.91 7.43 -5.82
C ALA A 129 -29.24 6.05 -5.22
N ALA A 130 -28.44 5.57 -4.27
CA ALA A 130 -28.62 4.26 -3.64
C ALA A 130 -29.64 4.24 -2.49
N GLY A 131 -30.21 5.39 -2.10
CA GLY A 131 -31.22 5.44 -1.04
C GLY A 131 -30.67 4.97 0.32
N ALA A 132 -29.63 5.65 0.82
CA ALA A 132 -29.08 5.62 2.19
C ALA A 132 -28.78 4.25 2.83
N GLU A 133 -27.48 3.95 3.06
CA GLU A 133 -26.90 3.51 4.36
C GLU A 133 -25.43 3.06 4.18
N VAL A 134 -24.58 3.56 5.09
CA VAL A 134 -23.18 3.19 5.40
C VAL A 134 -22.07 3.67 4.45
N LEU A 135 -21.37 4.76 4.82
CA LEU A 135 -19.89 4.81 4.96
C LEU A 135 -19.41 5.91 5.95
N PRO A 136 -19.80 5.90 7.24
CA PRO A 136 -19.16 6.75 8.25
C PRO A 136 -17.67 6.41 8.47
N SER A 137 -17.17 5.30 7.93
CA SER A 137 -15.82 4.79 8.14
C SER A 137 -14.74 5.38 7.22
N ILE A 138 -15.11 5.99 6.09
CA ILE A 138 -14.14 6.59 5.16
C ILE A 138 -13.62 7.93 5.68
N PHE A 139 -14.48 8.70 6.36
CA PHE A 139 -14.19 10.09 6.75
C PHE A 139 -13.69 10.28 8.18
N MET A 140 -13.43 9.19 8.93
CA MET A 140 -12.86 9.34 10.27
C MET A 140 -11.35 9.65 10.19
N PRO A 141 -10.87 10.75 10.81
CA PRO A 141 -9.44 10.95 11.00
C PRO A 141 -8.90 9.83 11.90
N ALA A 142 -7.67 9.38 11.66
CA ALA A 142 -7.07 8.23 12.33
C ALA A 142 -7.14 8.28 13.88
N ALA A 143 -7.14 9.49 14.46
CA ALA A 143 -7.29 9.70 15.90
C ALA A 143 -8.68 9.30 16.45
N ALA A 144 -9.76 9.47 15.68
CA ALA A 144 -11.12 9.14 16.11
C ALA A 144 -11.38 7.62 16.09
N ALA A 145 -10.74 6.89 15.17
CA ALA A 145 -10.82 5.43 15.12
C ALA A 145 -10.17 4.76 16.34
N ALA A 146 -9.07 5.33 16.85
CA ALA A 146 -8.41 4.86 18.07
C ALA A 146 -9.27 5.08 19.33
N ALA A 147 -10.00 6.19 19.41
CA ALA A 147 -10.88 6.49 20.54
C ALA A 147 -12.10 5.55 20.62
N ALA A 148 -12.68 5.17 19.48
CA ALA A 148 -13.80 4.23 19.44
C ALA A 148 -13.41 2.81 19.90
N ALA A 149 -12.17 2.37 19.61
CA ALA A 149 -11.65 1.08 20.07
C ALA A 149 -11.41 1.04 21.59
N ALA A 150 -11.11 2.18 22.21
CA ALA A 150 -10.91 2.28 23.66
C ALA A 150 -12.22 2.32 24.46
N ALA A 151 -13.36 2.58 23.82
CA ALA A 151 -14.66 2.76 24.47
C ALA A 151 -15.50 1.47 24.57
N ALA A 152 -15.00 0.32 24.10
CA ALA A 152 -15.72 -0.94 24.24
C ALA A 152 -15.71 -1.41 25.72
N PRO A 153 -16.87 -1.67 26.35
CA PRO A 153 -16.93 -2.11 27.73
C PRO A 153 -16.35 -3.53 27.86
N ASN A 154 -15.35 -3.64 28.72
CA ASN A 154 -14.68 -4.89 29.09
C ASN A 154 -15.72 -5.89 29.64
N PRO A 155 -15.88 -7.10 29.07
CA PRO A 155 -16.79 -8.08 29.64
C PRO A 155 -16.18 -8.61 30.96
N SER A 156 -16.91 -8.42 32.05
CA SER A 156 -16.55 -8.88 33.39
C SER A 156 -16.06 -10.35 33.40
N PRO A 157 -15.07 -10.71 34.24
CA PRO A 157 -14.58 -12.07 34.31
C PRO A 157 -15.65 -13.00 34.91
N GLN A 158 -16.05 -14.01 34.14
CA GLN A 158 -16.92 -15.09 34.63
C GLN A 158 -16.20 -15.89 35.72
N ALA A 159 -16.90 -16.08 36.84
CA ALA A 159 -16.45 -16.83 38.00
C ALA A 159 -16.27 -18.32 37.65
N LEU A 160 -15.08 -18.84 37.98
CA LEU A 160 -14.74 -20.25 37.92
C LEU A 160 -15.39 -20.98 39.11
N ALA A 161 -16.38 -21.83 38.86
CA ALA A 161 -16.89 -22.75 39.88
C ALA A 161 -15.89 -23.91 40.08
N PRO A 162 -15.57 -24.32 41.32
CA PRO A 162 -14.78 -25.53 41.54
C PRO A 162 -15.67 -26.78 41.45
N GLY A 163 -15.28 -27.70 40.56
CA GLY A 163 -15.82 -29.05 40.49
C GLY A 163 -15.41 -29.87 41.71
N GLY A 164 -16.33 -30.72 42.16
CA GLY A 164 -16.13 -31.62 43.29
C GLY A 164 -15.20 -32.79 43.01
N ALA A 165 -14.65 -33.32 44.09
CA ALA A 165 -14.39 -34.72 44.36
C ALA A 165 -14.60 -34.94 45.86
#